data_AF-A0AAV4XMD5-F1
#
_entry.id   AF-A0AAV4XMD5-F1
#
_cell.length_a   1.000
_cell.length_b   1.000
_cell.length_c   1.000
_cell.angle_alpha   90.00
_cell.angle_beta   90.00
_cell.angle_gamma   90.00
#
_symmetry.space_group_name_H-M   'P 1'
#
loop_
_entity.id
_entity.type
_entity.pdbx_description
1 polymer ?
#
loop_
_entity_poly.entity_id
_entity_poly.type
_entity_poly.pdbx_seq_one_letter_code
_entity_poly.pdbx_strand_id
1 'polypeptide(L)'
;MYNGIGLTTARGSGTNGYVQRNMSFVSKSREKVSYKTEEDIKKLDALANKKPNQGILAHERKRMIELKCLEMQELMEDQGYPEDEIESKVALFRKMLQDKEGVGEKEVPKDDFGRPLFAIGTKSLFPYEIEIFCSKPFVFICQN
;
A
#
# COMPACT_ATOMS: atom_id res chain seq x y z
N MET A 1 -14.89 -27.22 -56.48
CA MET A 1 -14.06 -27.19 -55.26
C MET A 1 -13.67 -25.77 -54.93
N TYR A 2 -13.90 -25.32 -53.71
CA TYR A 2 -13.52 -23.98 -53.23
C TYR A 2 -12.57 -24.16 -52.03
N ASN A 3 -11.42 -23.49 -52.04
CA ASN A 3 -10.37 -23.64 -51.02
C ASN A 3 -9.93 -25.09 -50.73
N GLY A 4 -9.96 -25.97 -51.74
CA GLY A 4 -9.63 -27.39 -51.58
C GLY A 4 -10.63 -28.21 -50.75
N ILE A 5 -11.80 -27.64 -50.41
CA ILE A 5 -12.82 -28.26 -49.57
C ILE A 5 -14.08 -28.53 -50.43
N GLY A 6 -14.70 -29.69 -50.22
CA GLY A 6 -15.96 -30.11 -50.88
C GLY A 6 -15.79 -31.02 -52.08
N LEU A 7 -16.89 -31.26 -52.81
CA LEU A 7 -16.93 -32.13 -53.99
C LEU A 7 -16.46 -31.40 -55.26
N THR A 8 -15.90 -32.14 -56.22
CA THR A 8 -15.53 -31.62 -57.56
C THR A 8 -16.77 -31.36 -58.42
N THR A 9 -17.76 -32.25 -58.36
CA THR A 9 -19.07 -32.13 -59.03
C THR A 9 -20.14 -32.81 -58.18
N ALA A 10 -21.35 -32.25 -58.10
CA ALA A 10 -22.49 -32.85 -57.36
C ALA A 10 -23.14 -34.03 -58.10
N ARG A 11 -22.78 -34.26 -59.38
CA ARG A 11 -23.26 -35.39 -60.18
C ARG A 11 -22.58 -36.67 -59.71
N GLY A 12 -23.39 -37.67 -59.34
CA GLY A 12 -22.90 -38.97 -58.85
C GLY A 12 -22.68 -39.06 -57.34
N SER A 13 -22.79 -37.95 -56.59
CA SER A 13 -22.71 -37.99 -55.12
C SER A 13 -24.04 -38.31 -54.42
N GLY A 14 -25.14 -38.34 -55.18
CA GLY A 14 -26.50 -38.60 -54.63
C GLY A 14 -27.02 -37.51 -53.68
N THR A 15 -26.37 -36.35 -53.66
CA THR A 15 -26.70 -35.21 -52.78
C THR A 15 -26.69 -33.90 -53.58
N ASN A 16 -27.20 -32.82 -52.98
CA ASN A 16 -27.23 -31.49 -53.61
C ASN A 16 -25.84 -30.79 -53.67
N GLY A 17 -24.79 -31.39 -53.09
CA GLY A 17 -23.44 -30.80 -53.06
C GLY A 17 -23.29 -29.62 -52.10
N TYR A 18 -24.20 -29.43 -51.13
CA TYR A 18 -24.10 -28.35 -50.14
C TYR A 18 -23.01 -28.66 -49.10
N VAL A 19 -22.08 -27.73 -48.90
CA VAL A 19 -20.93 -27.88 -47.99
C VAL A 19 -21.02 -26.80 -46.91
N GLN A 20 -21.14 -27.21 -45.65
CA GLN A 20 -21.15 -26.32 -44.50
C GLN A 20 -19.82 -26.40 -43.75
N ARG A 21 -19.37 -25.27 -43.20
CA ARG A 21 -18.23 -25.25 -42.28
C ARG A 21 -18.57 -25.99 -40.98
N ASN A 22 -17.61 -26.69 -40.40
CA ASN A 22 -17.76 -27.24 -39.06
C ASN A 22 -17.72 -26.11 -38.02
N MET A 23 -18.81 -25.93 -37.27
CA MET A 23 -18.95 -24.90 -36.22
C MET A 23 -18.25 -25.28 -34.92
N SER A 24 -18.03 -26.57 -34.68
CA SER A 24 -17.35 -27.11 -33.50
C SER A 24 -15.84 -27.33 -33.71
N PHE A 25 -15.32 -26.95 -34.87
CA PHE A 25 -13.88 -27.07 -35.14
C PHE A 25 -13.10 -26.00 -34.38
N VAL A 26 -12.36 -26.42 -33.34
CA VAL A 26 -11.42 -25.56 -32.61
C VAL A 26 -10.08 -25.57 -33.34
N SER A 27 -9.67 -24.42 -33.87
CA SER A 27 -8.37 -24.27 -34.53
C SER A 27 -7.25 -24.48 -33.52
N LYS A 28 -6.43 -25.52 -33.72
CA LYS A 28 -5.18 -25.74 -33.00
C LYS A 28 -4.07 -24.84 -33.55
N SER A 29 -4.34 -23.55 -33.69
CA SER A 29 -3.24 -22.59 -33.81
C SER A 29 -2.44 -22.74 -32.52
N ARG A 30 -1.16 -23.13 -32.62
CA ARG A 30 -0.30 -23.28 -31.45
C ARG A 30 -0.41 -21.98 -30.67
N GLU A 31 -1.01 -22.04 -29.48
CA GLU A 31 -0.99 -20.92 -28.54
C GLU A 31 0.47 -20.54 -28.42
N LYS A 32 0.82 -19.38 -28.98
CA LYS A 32 2.19 -18.90 -28.98
C LYS A 32 2.47 -18.61 -27.52
N VAL A 33 3.13 -19.55 -26.83
CA VAL A 33 3.53 -19.38 -25.43
C VAL A 33 4.39 -18.13 -25.38
N SER A 34 3.79 -17.04 -24.91
CA SER A 34 4.48 -15.78 -24.72
C SER A 34 5.38 -15.96 -23.51
N TYR A 35 6.63 -16.33 -23.74
CA TYR A 35 7.65 -16.28 -22.70
C TYR A 35 7.72 -14.84 -22.19
N LYS A 36 7.39 -14.63 -20.91
CA LYS A 36 7.49 -13.34 -20.25
C LYS A 36 8.94 -12.87 -20.38
N THR A 37 9.15 -11.69 -20.95
CA THR A 37 10.50 -11.13 -21.10
C THR A 37 11.04 -10.75 -19.72
N GLU A 38 12.34 -10.57 -19.59
CA GLU A 38 12.96 -10.09 -18.33
C GLU A 38 12.35 -8.76 -17.86
N GLU A 39 11.87 -7.94 -18.79
CA GLU A 39 11.15 -6.70 -18.52
C GLU A 39 9.78 -6.94 -17.86
N ASP A 40 9.05 -7.98 -18.28
CA ASP A 40 7.77 -8.36 -17.67
C ASP A 40 7.97 -8.89 -16.25
N ILE A 41 9.07 -9.60 -16.00
CA ILE A 41 9.44 -10.07 -14.66
C ILE A 41 9.77 -8.88 -13.75
N LYS A 42 10.56 -7.91 -14.23
CA LYS A 42 10.87 -6.68 -13.48
C LYS A 42 9.61 -5.84 -13.19
N LYS A 43 8.67 -5.75 -14.14
CA LYS A 43 7.38 -5.07 -13.93
C LYS A 43 6.53 -5.78 -12.89
N LEU A 44 6.51 -7.11 -12.88
CA LEU A 44 5.79 -7.90 -11.88
C LEU A 44 6.39 -7.75 -10.48
N ASP A 45 7.71 -7.74 -10.36
CA ASP A 45 8.42 -7.51 -9.10
C ASP A 45 8.19 -6.09 -8.57
N ALA A 46 8.22 -5.08 -9.45
CA ALA A 46 7.86 -3.71 -9.08
C ALA A 46 6.39 -3.58 -8.63
N LEU A 47 5.48 -4.39 -9.19
CA LEU A 47 4.08 -4.45 -8.76
C LEU A 47 3.89 -5.15 -7.41
N ALA A 48 4.76 -6.11 -7.08
CA ALA A 48 4.77 -6.80 -5.80
C ALA A 48 5.33 -5.90 -4.69
N ASN A 49 6.34 -5.08 -5.01
CA ASN A 49 6.98 -4.15 -4.08
C ASN A 49 6.24 -2.80 -3.96
N LYS A 50 4.89 -2.82 -3.92
CA LYS A 50 4.11 -1.62 -3.61
C LYS A 50 4.34 -1.23 -2.14
N LYS A 51 4.65 0.04 -1.91
CA LYS A 51 4.82 0.57 -0.55
C LYS A 51 3.56 0.26 0.29
N PRO A 52 3.72 -0.10 1.58
CA PRO A 52 2.58 -0.36 2.45
C PRO A 52 1.64 0.85 2.51
N ASN A 53 0.34 0.58 2.55
CA ASN A 53 -0.66 1.63 2.67
C ASN A 53 -0.48 2.33 4.02
N GLN A 54 -0.30 3.66 3.99
CA GLN A 54 -0.08 4.47 5.19
C GLN A 54 -1.23 4.37 6.19
N GLY A 55 -2.47 4.16 5.72
CA GLY A 55 -3.61 3.92 6.59
C GLY A 55 -3.46 2.64 7.41
N ILE A 56 -3.01 1.55 6.78
CA ILE A 56 -2.79 0.27 7.47
C ILE A 56 -1.69 0.42 8.53
N LEU A 57 -0.59 1.09 8.20
CA LEU A 57 0.49 1.35 9.16
C LEU A 57 0.02 2.20 10.35
N ALA A 58 -0.83 3.21 10.12
CA ALA A 58 -1.39 4.02 11.19
C ALA A 58 -2.33 3.22 12.11
N HIS A 59 -3.17 2.35 11.53
CA HIS A 59 -4.01 1.43 12.30
C HIS A 59 -3.19 0.45 13.12
N GLU A 60 -2.11 -0.09 12.54
CA GLU A 60 -1.22 -0.99 13.25
C GLU A 60 -0.54 -0.31 14.43
N ARG A 61 -0.07 0.94 14.28
CA ARG A 61 0.45 1.74 15.41
C ARG A 61 -0.60 1.95 16.51
N LYS A 62 -1.84 2.34 16.15
CA LYS A 62 -2.94 2.50 17.12
C LYS A 62 -3.24 1.17 17.83
N ARG A 63 -3.27 0.06 17.10
CA ARG A 63 -3.47 -1.29 17.66
C ARG A 63 -2.36 -1.66 18.65
N MET A 64 -1.11 -1.39 18.31
CA MET A 64 0.03 -1.67 19.19
C MET A 64 -0.03 -0.89 20.51
N ILE A 65 -0.55 0.33 20.49
CA ILE A 65 -0.75 1.11 21.73
C ILE A 65 -1.81 0.45 22.61
N GLU A 66 -2.99 0.13 22.06
CA GLU A 66 -4.06 -0.48 22.85
C GLU A 66 -3.70 -1.88 23.36
N LEU A 67 -2.94 -2.67 22.58
CA LEU A 67 -2.41 -3.97 23.04
C LEU A 67 -1.52 -3.82 24.27
N LYS A 68 -0.59 -2.85 24.26
CA LYS A 68 0.28 -2.58 25.42
C LYS A 68 -0.54 -2.10 26.64
N CYS A 69 -1.59 -1.32 26.41
CA CYS A 69 -2.49 -0.89 27.49
C CYS A 69 -3.24 -2.08 28.11
N LEU A 70 -3.74 -3.00 27.29
CA LEU A 70 -4.41 -4.22 27.75
C LEU A 70 -3.47 -5.14 28.51
N GLU A 71 -2.25 -5.35 28.00
CA GLU A 71 -1.23 -6.16 28.69
C GLU A 71 -0.90 -5.58 30.07
N MET A 72 -0.77 -4.25 30.19
CA MET A 72 -0.54 -3.60 31.48
C MET A 72 -1.75 -3.74 32.42
N GLN A 73 -2.97 -3.64 31.89
CA GLN A 73 -4.19 -3.82 32.66
C GLN A 73 -4.27 -5.24 33.22
N GLU A 74 -4.09 -6.27 32.39
CA GLU A 74 -4.12 -7.69 32.80
C GLU A 74 -3.07 -7.98 33.89
N LEU A 75 -1.86 -7.44 33.75
CA LEU A 75 -0.82 -7.57 34.78
C LEU A 75 -1.19 -6.92 36.12
N MET A 76 -1.94 -5.82 36.09
CA MET A 76 -2.41 -5.15 37.31
C MET A 76 -3.61 -5.85 37.95
N GLU A 77 -4.50 -6.41 37.13
CA GLU A 77 -5.62 -7.24 37.59
C GLU A 77 -5.11 -8.51 38.27
N ASP A 78 -4.11 -9.19 37.67
CA ASP A 78 -3.45 -10.37 38.26
C ASP A 78 -2.75 -10.04 39.59
N GLN A 79 -2.25 -8.82 39.75
CA GLN A 79 -1.64 -8.33 41.00
C GLN A 79 -2.68 -7.91 42.05
N GLY A 80 -3.96 -7.85 41.69
CA GLY A 80 -5.07 -7.53 42.60
C GLY A 80 -5.19 -6.04 42.95
N TYR A 81 -4.78 -5.14 42.06
CA TYR A 81 -5.02 -3.70 42.25
C TYR A 81 -6.53 -3.36 42.15
N PRO A 82 -7.00 -2.30 42.83
CA PRO A 82 -8.36 -1.83 42.66
C PRO A 82 -8.57 -1.20 41.28
N GLU A 83 -9.74 -1.42 40.68
CA GLU A 83 -10.09 -0.98 39.32
C GLU A 83 -9.83 0.52 39.07
N ASP A 84 -10.14 1.37 40.05
CA ASP A 84 -9.95 2.83 39.96
C ASP A 84 -8.48 3.24 39.74
N GLU A 85 -7.54 2.51 40.35
CA GLU A 85 -6.11 2.75 40.17
C GLU A 85 -5.61 2.21 38.83
N ILE A 86 -6.19 1.10 38.36
CA ILE A 86 -5.87 0.48 37.07
C ILE A 86 -6.25 1.45 35.96
N GLU A 87 -7.49 1.96 35.96
CA GLU A 87 -7.97 2.90 34.94
C GLU A 87 -7.10 4.17 34.89
N SER A 88 -6.75 4.71 36.06
CA SER A 88 -5.90 5.91 36.17
C SER A 88 -4.51 5.68 35.57
N LYS A 89 -3.87 4.54 35.86
CA LYS A 89 -2.53 4.22 35.34
C LYS A 89 -2.58 3.89 33.85
N VAL A 90 -3.59 3.16 33.38
CA VAL A 90 -3.82 2.86 31.95
C VAL A 90 -4.06 4.14 31.15
N ALA A 91 -4.84 5.09 31.67
CA ALA A 91 -5.07 6.38 31.01
C ALA A 91 -3.77 7.21 30.85
N LEU A 92 -2.92 7.23 31.88
CA LEU A 92 -1.60 7.87 31.82
C LEU A 92 -0.69 7.17 30.82
N PHE A 93 -0.66 5.84 30.85
CA PHE A 93 0.17 5.02 29.97
C PHE A 93 -0.25 5.17 28.50
N ARG A 94 -1.55 5.22 28.21
CA ARG A 94 -2.11 5.50 26.88
C ARG A 94 -1.59 6.83 26.34
N LYS A 95 -1.63 7.90 27.13
CA LYS A 95 -1.09 9.22 26.73
C LYS A 95 0.41 9.15 26.46
N MET A 96 1.18 8.54 27.37
CA MET A 96 2.63 8.40 27.20
C MET A 96 3.02 7.61 25.94
N LEU A 97 2.26 6.57 25.58
CA LEU A 97 2.52 5.78 24.37
C LEU A 97 2.13 6.53 23.09
N GLN A 98 1.02 7.27 23.12
CA GLN A 98 0.62 8.12 22.00
C GLN A 98 1.68 9.19 21.68
N ASP A 99 2.25 9.82 22.72
CA ASP A 99 3.31 10.82 22.59
C ASP A 99 4.62 10.22 22.06
N LYS A 100 5.03 9.05 22.58
CA LYS A 100 6.26 8.35 22.16
C LYS A 100 6.22 7.87 20.70
N GLU A 101 5.09 7.31 20.28
CA GLU A 101 4.92 6.78 18.91
C GLU A 101 4.58 7.90 17.90
N GLY A 102 4.50 9.16 18.34
CA GLY A 102 4.19 10.31 17.48
C GLY A 102 2.81 10.22 16.84
N VAL A 103 1.87 9.49 17.46
CA VAL A 103 0.48 9.36 17.03
C VAL A 103 -0.34 10.54 17.56
N GLY A 104 0.27 11.73 17.59
CA GLY A 104 -0.48 12.97 17.66
C GLY A 104 -1.23 13.09 16.34
N GLU A 105 -2.55 13.02 16.39
CA GLU A 105 -3.40 13.14 15.20
C GLU A 105 -3.10 14.49 14.52
N LYS A 106 -2.31 14.45 13.45
CA LYS A 106 -2.41 15.46 12.40
C LYS A 106 -3.70 15.18 11.67
N GLU A 107 -4.83 15.55 12.27
CA GLU A 107 -6.10 15.58 11.57
C GLU A 107 -5.91 16.51 10.38
N VAL A 108 -5.73 15.91 9.20
CA VAL A 108 -5.73 16.69 7.97
C VAL A 108 -7.18 17.18 7.84
N PRO A 109 -7.44 18.49 7.88
CA PRO A 109 -8.80 19.00 7.78
C PRO A 109 -9.44 18.45 6.51
N LYS A 110 -10.68 17.94 6.59
CA LYS A 110 -11.37 17.32 5.46
C LYS A 110 -12.52 18.22 5.03
N ASP A 111 -12.70 18.39 3.72
CA ASP A 111 -13.86 19.10 3.15
C ASP A 111 -15.16 18.31 3.35
N ASP A 112 -16.32 18.93 3.10
CA ASP A 112 -17.67 18.33 3.16
C ASP A 112 -17.83 17.02 2.36
N PHE A 113 -16.89 16.74 1.45
CA PHE A 113 -16.84 15.51 0.64
C PHE A 113 -15.79 14.49 1.12
N GLY A 114 -15.25 14.64 2.33
CA GLY A 114 -14.34 13.67 2.96
C GLY A 114 -12.93 13.60 2.38
N ARG A 115 -12.56 14.56 1.51
CA ARG A 115 -11.21 14.68 0.94
C ARG A 115 -10.33 15.51 1.88
N PRO A 116 -9.05 15.13 2.08
CA PRO A 116 -8.12 15.96 2.85
C PRO A 116 -7.83 17.29 2.12
N LEU A 117 -8.02 18.41 2.82
CA LEU A 117 -7.64 19.76 2.38
C LEU A 117 -6.12 19.84 2.25
N PHE A 118 -5.62 19.64 1.03
CA PHE A 118 -4.30 20.14 0.65
C PHE A 118 -4.52 21.53 0.05
N ALA A 119 -4.04 22.58 0.73
CA ALA A 119 -4.06 23.93 0.20
C ALA A 119 -3.30 23.96 -1.14
N ILE A 120 -4.04 24.14 -2.22
CA ILE A 120 -3.48 24.28 -3.57
C ILE A 120 -2.88 25.68 -3.66
N GLY A 121 -1.58 25.77 -3.38
CA GLY A 121 -0.67 26.75 -3.97
C GLY A 121 -0.69 28.19 -3.44
N THR A 122 0.26 28.50 -2.56
CA THR A 122 1.12 29.68 -2.74
C THR A 122 2.58 29.28 -2.46
N LYS A 123 3.44 29.48 -3.46
CA LYS A 123 4.89 29.52 -3.26
C LYS A 123 5.21 30.78 -2.47
N SER A 124 5.43 30.69 -1.15
CA SER A 124 6.29 31.63 -0.42
C SER A 124 6.35 31.34 1.09
N LEU A 125 7.59 31.39 1.58
CA LEU A 125 8.02 31.51 2.98
C LEU A 125 7.75 30.34 3.93
N PHE A 126 8.73 29.43 3.96
CA PHE A 126 9.18 28.80 5.20
C PHE A 126 9.65 29.89 6.20
N PRO A 127 9.18 29.90 7.46
CA PRO A 127 9.78 30.72 8.50
C PRO A 127 10.41 29.81 9.56
N TYR A 128 11.55 29.19 9.27
CA TYR A 128 12.39 28.56 10.30
C TYR A 128 13.88 28.67 9.90
N GLU A 129 14.40 29.90 9.91
CA GLU A 129 15.82 30.11 10.14
C GLU A 129 16.12 29.63 11.57
N ILE A 130 16.79 28.49 11.68
CA ILE A 130 17.43 28.07 12.92
C ILE A 130 18.78 28.79 12.93
N GLU A 131 18.84 29.91 13.65
CA GLU A 131 20.09 30.51 14.10
C GLU A 131 20.87 29.47 14.92
N ILE A 132 21.88 28.86 14.32
CA ILE A 132 22.94 28.20 15.08
C ILE A 132 23.91 29.30 15.49
N PHE A 133 23.63 29.87 16.65
CA PHE A 133 24.54 30.73 17.40
C PHE A 133 25.80 29.90 17.74
N CYS A 134 26.81 29.97 16.88
CA CYS A 134 28.14 29.42 17.15
C CYS A 134 28.80 30.30 18.22
N SER A 135 28.52 29.98 19.48
CA SER A 135 29.23 30.51 20.64
C SER A 135 30.72 30.18 20.52
N LYS A 136 31.52 31.20 20.18
CA LYS A 136 32.95 31.21 20.52
C LYS A 136 33.09 31.07 22.04
N PRO A 137 34.10 30.32 22.49
CA PRO A 137 35.18 30.94 23.24
C PRO A 137 36.51 30.62 22.55
N PHE A 138 37.24 31.64 22.08
CA PHE A 138 38.28 32.33 22.85
C PHE A 138 39.50 31.44 23.19
N VAL A 139 40.53 31.61 22.35
CA VAL A 139 41.97 31.67 22.70
C VAL A 139 42.70 30.36 22.99
N PHE A 140 43.66 30.00 22.13
CA PHE A 140 45.08 30.08 22.52
C PHE A 140 46.02 30.17 21.30
N ILE A 141 46.95 31.10 21.43
CA ILE A 141 48.08 31.46 20.58
C ILE A 141 49.21 30.46 20.86
N CYS A 142 49.97 30.01 19.84
CA CYS A 142 51.44 30.07 19.83
C CYS A 142 52.09 29.39 18.60
N GLN A 143 52.98 30.17 17.99
CA GLN A 143 54.10 29.88 17.08
C GLN A 143 54.75 28.49 17.22
N ASN A 144 54.98 27.79 16.10
CA ASN A 144 56.24 27.79 15.32
C ASN A 144 56.03 26.96 14.04
#